data_AF-A0A392P3A3-F1
#
_entry.id   AF-A0A392P3A3-F1
#
_cell.length_a   1.000
_cell.length_b   1.000
_cell.length_c   1.000
_cell.angle_alpha   90.00
_cell.angle_beta   90.00
_cell.angle_gamma   90.00
#
_symmetry.space_group_name_H-M   'P 1'
#
loop_
_entity.id
_entity.type
_entity.pdbx_description
1 polymer ?
#
loop_
_entity_poly.entity_id
_entity_poly.type
_entity_poly.pdbx_seq_one_letter_code
_entity_poly.pdbx_strand_id
1 'polypeptide(L)'
;VFENKVVDEFNECAVSRKKCVPKKSDVGEFPVPNPDVLVKSFNIADFSGKWFITSGLNPTFDAFDCQLHEFHTESNKLVGNITWRIPTPDGGFLTRSAVQKFEQDPANPGILYNHDNEYLNYQDDW
;
A
#
# COMPACT_ATOMS: atom_id res chain seq x y z
N VAL A 1 -16.54 9.14 -15.78
CA VAL A 1 -15.55 10.12 -15.27
C VAL A 1 -14.22 9.81 -15.95
N PHE A 2 -13.59 10.82 -16.57
CA PHE A 2 -12.49 10.63 -17.51
C PHE A 2 -11.20 10.23 -16.78
N GLU A 3 -10.81 8.98 -16.95
CA GLU A 3 -9.41 8.58 -16.86
C GLU A 3 -8.69 9.28 -18.03
N ASN A 4 -7.85 10.26 -17.72
CA ASN A 4 -7.20 11.09 -18.70
C ASN A 4 -5.70 10.94 -18.52
N LYS A 5 -5.04 10.38 -19.54
CA LYS A 5 -3.58 10.17 -19.58
C LYS A 5 -2.79 11.43 -19.19
N VAL A 6 -3.29 12.63 -19.50
CA VAL A 6 -2.66 13.90 -19.12
C VAL A 6 -2.64 14.10 -17.60
N VAL A 7 -3.70 13.69 -16.90
CA VAL A 7 -3.79 13.75 -15.44
C VAL A 7 -2.84 12.74 -14.79
N ASP A 8 -2.72 11.54 -15.37
CA ASP A 8 -1.81 10.52 -14.86
C ASP A 8 -0.34 10.94 -15.05
N GLU A 9 0.01 11.45 -16.24
CA GLU A 9 1.35 11.99 -16.52
C GLU A 9 1.69 13.17 -15.60
N PHE A 10 0.72 14.06 -15.34
CA PHE A 10 0.88 15.16 -14.39
C PHE A 10 1.12 14.64 -12.97
N ASN A 11 0.31 13.70 -12.49
CA ASN A 11 0.42 13.14 -11.15
C ASN A 11 1.74 12.40 -10.95
N GLU A 12 2.17 11.59 -11.93
CA GLU A 12 3.46 10.90 -11.90
C GLU A 12 4.63 11.91 -11.84
N CYS A 13 4.56 12.99 -12.64
CA CYS A 13 5.58 14.04 -12.61
C CYS A 13 5.60 14.79 -11.28
N ALA A 14 4.47 15.35 -10.86
CA ALA A 14 4.39 16.26 -9.72
C ALA A 14 4.50 15.51 -8.38
N VAL A 15 3.78 14.40 -8.22
CA VAL A 15 3.68 13.68 -6.95
C VAL A 15 4.82 12.69 -6.79
N SER A 16 5.06 11.80 -7.77
CA SER A 16 6.05 10.73 -7.63
C SER A 16 7.47 11.23 -7.87
N ARG A 17 7.73 11.85 -9.04
CA ARG A 17 9.10 12.22 -9.46
C ARG A 17 9.61 13.50 -8.80
N LYS A 18 8.81 14.57 -8.79
CA LYS A 18 9.19 15.87 -8.24
C LYS A 18 8.87 16.03 -6.77
N LYS A 19 8.08 15.13 -6.19
CA LYS A 19 7.69 15.14 -4.76
C LYS A 19 7.11 16.48 -4.32
N CYS A 20 6.36 17.14 -5.21
CA CYS A 20 5.75 18.45 -4.97
C CYS A 20 4.68 18.41 -3.87
N VAL A 21 4.09 17.22 -3.63
CA VAL A 21 3.18 16.97 -2.51
C VAL A 21 3.99 16.34 -1.38
N PRO A 22 4.13 17.00 -0.21
CA PRO A 22 4.89 16.46 0.90
C PRO A 22 4.17 15.25 1.51
N LYS A 23 4.96 14.30 2.01
CA LYS A 23 4.44 13.22 2.85
C LYS A 23 3.80 13.81 4.10
N LYS A 24 2.66 13.27 4.51
CA LYS A 24 2.09 13.59 5.82
C LYS A 24 3.13 13.22 6.88
N SER A 25 3.49 14.19 7.73
CA SER A 25 4.43 13.93 8.82
C SER A 25 3.81 12.93 9.79
N ASP A 26 4.63 12.00 10.27
CA ASP A 26 4.25 11.12 11.36
C ASP A 26 4.03 11.95 12.63
N VAL A 27 2.84 11.81 13.22
CA VAL A 27 2.44 12.49 14.45
C VAL A 27 2.56 11.58 15.68
N GLY A 28 3.09 10.36 15.52
CA GLY A 28 3.35 9.40 16.60
C GLY A 28 2.13 8.63 17.07
N GLU A 29 1.03 8.65 16.33
CA GLU A 29 -0.22 7.96 16.67
C GLU A 29 -0.07 6.43 16.57
N PHE A 30 0.82 5.95 15.69
CA PHE A 30 1.10 4.55 15.45
C PHE A 30 2.60 4.26 15.66
N PRO A 31 3.06 4.09 16.92
CA PRO A 31 4.46 3.84 17.20
C PRO A 31 4.94 2.49 16.66
N VAL A 32 6.23 2.39 16.37
CA VAL A 32 6.86 1.12 15.97
C VAL A 32 6.64 0.07 17.08
N PRO A 33 6.08 -1.11 16.75
CA PRO A 33 5.80 -2.14 17.74
C PRO A 33 7.08 -2.73 18.35
N ASN A 34 6.98 -3.27 19.56
CA ASN A 34 8.09 -4.01 20.17
C ASN A 34 8.39 -5.28 19.32
N PRO A 35 9.63 -5.50 18.86
CA PRO A 35 9.99 -6.70 18.08
C PRO A 35 9.64 -8.03 18.77
N ASP A 36 9.53 -8.06 20.10
CA ASP A 36 9.15 -9.25 20.86
C ASP A 36 7.72 -9.73 20.62
N VAL A 37 6.82 -8.85 20.18
CA VAL A 37 5.44 -9.21 19.88
C VAL A 37 5.23 -9.61 18.41
N LEU A 38 6.24 -9.44 17.56
CA LEU A 38 6.18 -9.79 16.14
C LEU A 38 6.39 -11.29 15.91
N VAL A 39 5.87 -11.78 14.80
CA VAL A 39 6.10 -13.18 14.38
C VAL A 39 7.59 -13.42 14.15
N LYS A 40 8.10 -14.52 14.71
CA LYS A 40 9.55 -14.84 14.68
C LYS A 40 9.98 -15.60 13.43
N SER A 41 9.04 -16.22 12.74
CA SER A 41 9.24 -16.90 11.48
C SER A 41 8.08 -16.54 10.56
N PHE A 42 8.40 -16.10 9.35
CA PHE A 42 7.42 -15.69 8.37
C PHE A 42 8.01 -15.88 6.98
N ASN A 43 7.31 -16.66 6.15
CA ASN A 43 7.70 -16.91 4.78
C ASN A 43 6.82 -16.07 3.85
N ILE A 44 7.41 -15.09 3.16
CA ILE A 44 6.67 -14.22 2.25
C ILE A 44 5.97 -14.96 1.10
N ALA A 45 6.40 -16.19 0.78
CA ALA A 45 5.72 -17.02 -0.21
C ALA A 45 4.31 -17.42 0.21
N ASP A 46 4.05 -17.53 1.52
CA ASP A 46 2.74 -17.89 2.08
C ASP A 46 1.68 -16.80 1.82
N PHE A 47 2.12 -15.57 1.50
CA PHE A 47 1.24 -14.49 1.10
C PHE A 47 0.72 -14.61 -0.33
N SER A 48 1.31 -15.48 -1.17
CA SER A 48 0.94 -15.56 -2.59
C SER A 48 -0.51 -15.97 -2.78
N GLY A 49 -1.26 -15.20 -3.57
CA GLY A 49 -2.67 -15.45 -3.85
C GLY A 49 -3.58 -14.25 -3.54
N LYS A 50 -4.88 -14.53 -3.43
CA LYS A 50 -5.92 -13.53 -3.23
C LYS A 50 -6.28 -13.40 -1.75
N TRP A 51 -6.20 -12.18 -1.25
CA TRP A 51 -6.51 -11.82 0.13
C TRP A 51 -7.56 -10.72 0.19
N PHE A 52 -8.42 -10.79 1.21
CA PHE A 52 -9.43 -9.78 1.47
C PHE A 52 -9.14 -9.12 2.81
N ILE A 53 -9.01 -7.79 2.81
CA ILE A 53 -9.01 -7.04 4.07
C ILE A 53 -10.46 -6.97 4.54
N THR A 54 -10.74 -7.59 5.68
CA THR A 54 -12.10 -7.71 6.26
C THR A 54 -12.30 -6.83 7.49
N SER A 55 -11.21 -6.27 8.02
CA SER A 55 -11.22 -5.34 9.14
C SER A 55 -9.94 -4.51 9.06
N GLY A 56 -10.02 -3.26 9.50
CA GLY A 56 -8.86 -2.41 9.68
C GLY A 56 -9.04 -1.43 10.82
N LEU A 57 -7.92 -0.86 11.27
CA LEU A 57 -7.83 -0.06 12.48
C LEU A 57 -8.17 1.43 12.24
N ASN A 58 -7.87 1.96 11.06
CA ASN A 58 -8.04 3.38 10.76
C ASN A 58 -9.11 3.57 9.67
N PRO A 59 -10.26 4.17 10.03
CA PRO A 59 -11.39 4.31 9.11
C PRO A 59 -11.07 5.16 7.87
N THR A 60 -9.97 5.92 7.84
CA THR A 60 -9.59 6.73 6.68
C THR A 60 -9.27 5.87 5.45
N PHE A 61 -8.62 4.72 5.66
CA PHE A 61 -8.24 3.78 4.61
C PHE A 61 -9.05 2.49 4.66
N ASP A 62 -9.67 2.19 5.80
CA ASP A 62 -10.42 0.95 6.01
C ASP A 62 -11.93 1.08 5.74
N ALA A 63 -12.41 2.27 5.35
CA ALA A 63 -13.83 2.51 5.05
C ALA A 63 -14.25 2.12 3.63
N PHE A 64 -13.32 1.71 2.76
CA PHE A 64 -13.66 1.34 1.39
C PHE A 64 -14.21 -0.09 1.32
N ASP A 65 -15.22 -0.31 0.48
CA ASP A 65 -15.83 -1.63 0.23
C ASP A 65 -14.77 -2.70 -0.12
N CYS A 66 -15.10 -3.98 0.10
CA CYS A 66 -14.33 -5.19 -0.24
C CYS A 66 -12.99 -4.94 -0.94
N GLN A 67 -11.92 -4.83 -0.14
CA GLN A 67 -10.55 -4.62 -0.60
C GLN A 67 -9.93 -5.99 -0.95
N LEU A 68 -9.95 -6.33 -2.24
CA LEU A 68 -9.27 -7.51 -2.76
C LEU A 68 -7.84 -7.13 -3.16
N HIS A 69 -6.88 -7.85 -2.61
CA HIS A 69 -5.46 -7.74 -2.93
C HIS A 69 -4.96 -9.06 -3.50
N GLU A 70 -4.17 -8.99 -4.56
CA GLU A 70 -3.51 -10.16 -5.13
C GLU A 70 -2.00 -10.00 -4.96
N PHE A 71 -1.41 -10.94 -4.23
CA PHE A 71 0.00 -10.93 -3.91
C PHE A 71 0.74 -12.04 -4.63
N HIS A 72 2.01 -11.79 -4.93
CA HIS A 72 2.95 -12.78 -5.39
C HIS A 72 4.37 -12.41 -4.96
N THR A 73 5.29 -13.36 -5.01
CA THR A 73 6.71 -13.09 -4.78
C THR A 73 7.46 -12.85 -6.09
N GLU A 74 8.25 -11.78 -6.15
CA GLU A 74 9.14 -11.47 -7.27
C GLU A 74 10.52 -11.10 -6.72
N SER A 75 11.58 -11.78 -7.14
CA SER A 75 12.96 -11.46 -6.73
C SER A 75 13.15 -11.32 -5.20
N ASN A 76 12.54 -12.22 -4.42
CA ASN A 76 12.55 -12.22 -2.95
C ASN A 76 11.86 -10.99 -2.31
N LYS A 77 10.96 -10.33 -3.05
CA LYS A 77 10.08 -9.27 -2.55
C LYS A 77 8.63 -9.73 -2.64
N LEU A 78 7.82 -9.25 -1.73
CA LEU A 78 6.37 -9.40 -1.81
C LEU A 78 5.81 -8.28 -2.69
N VAL A 79 5.11 -8.63 -3.76
CA VAL A 79 4.49 -7.70 -4.69
C VAL A 79 2.99 -7.79 -4.55
N GLY A 80 2.36 -6.68 -4.14
CA GLY A 80 0.91 -6.56 -3.97
C GLY A 80 0.29 -5.73 -5.07
N ASN A 81 -0.63 -6.32 -5.83
CA ASN A 81 -1.55 -5.59 -6.69
C ASN A 81 -2.74 -5.17 -5.85
N ILE A 82 -2.75 -3.92 -5.42
CA ILE A 82 -3.80 -3.37 -4.56
C ILE A 82 -4.86 -2.69 -5.41
N THR A 83 -6.13 -2.94 -5.12
CA THR A 83 -7.27 -2.33 -5.84
C THR A 83 -8.27 -1.79 -4.83
N TRP A 84 -8.63 -0.52 -4.98
CA TRP A 84 -9.64 0.13 -4.12
C TRP A 84 -10.65 0.90 -4.96
N ARG A 85 -11.81 1.18 -4.36
CA ARG A 85 -12.90 1.93 -5.00
C ARG A 85 -13.19 3.18 -4.18
N ILE A 86 -13.22 4.32 -4.85
CA ILE A 86 -13.52 5.61 -4.24
C ILE A 86 -14.96 5.97 -4.61
N PRO A 87 -15.87 6.14 -3.64
CA PRO A 87 -17.25 6.54 -3.92
C PRO A 87 -17.29 7.97 -4.46
N THR A 88 -18.11 8.22 -5.49
CA THR A 88 -18.31 9.55 -6.07
C THR A 88 -19.64 10.17 -5.59
N PRO A 89 -19.75 11.51 -5.54
CA PRO A 89 -20.96 12.18 -5.04
C PRO A 89 -22.25 11.86 -5.79
N ASP A 90 -22.15 11.37 -7.03
CA ASP A 90 -23.26 10.93 -7.88
C ASP A 90 -23.71 9.48 -7.62
N GLY A 91 -23.15 8.81 -6.59
CA GLY A 91 -23.47 7.42 -6.24
C GLY A 91 -22.71 6.37 -7.06
N GLY A 92 -21.74 6.78 -7.87
CA GLY A 92 -20.83 5.89 -8.59
C GLY A 92 -19.57 5.54 -7.79
N PHE A 93 -18.61 4.91 -8.49
CA PHE A 93 -17.29 4.58 -7.94
C PHE A 93 -16.19 4.82 -8.98
N LEU A 94 -15.01 5.23 -8.52
CA LEU A 94 -13.76 5.19 -9.26
C LEU A 94 -12.92 4.04 -8.76
N THR A 95 -12.58 3.10 -9.63
CA THR A 95 -11.61 2.04 -9.31
C THR A 95 -10.21 2.54 -9.57
N ARG A 96 -9.31 2.29 -8.62
CA ARG A 96 -7.88 2.56 -8.75
C ARG A 96 -7.10 1.32 -8.39
N SER A 97 -5.94 1.16 -9.01
CA SER A 97 -4.98 0.13 -8.66
C SER A 97 -3.58 0.71 -8.52
N ALA A 98 -2.77 0.07 -7.69
CA ALA A 98 -1.36 0.36 -7.56
C ALA A 98 -0.60 -0.94 -7.29
N VAL A 99 0.71 -0.90 -7.57
CA VAL A 99 1.62 -1.99 -7.22
C VAL A 99 2.44 -1.53 -6.03
N GLN A 100 2.43 -2.34 -4.97
CA GLN A 100 3.31 -2.19 -3.82
C GLN A 100 4.37 -3.28 -3.83
N LYS A 101 5.59 -2.92 -3.45
CA LYS A 101 6.71 -3.86 -3.37
C LYS A 101 7.33 -3.78 -1.98
N PHE A 102 7.33 -4.89 -1.28
CA PHE A 102 7.79 -5.01 0.09
C PHE A 102 9.08 -5.82 0.16
N GLU A 103 10.06 -5.30 0.88
CA GLU A 103 11.31 -5.99 1.21
C GLU A 103 11.26 -6.50 2.65
N GLN A 104 11.45 -7.81 2.83
CA GLN A 104 11.48 -8.41 4.16
C GLN A 104 12.79 -8.06 4.88
N ASP A 105 12.70 -7.67 6.15
CA ASP A 105 13.88 -7.42 6.98
C ASP A 105 14.67 -8.73 7.20
N PRO A 106 15.98 -8.76 6.91
CA PRO A 106 16.77 -9.98 7.00
C PRO A 106 17.03 -10.44 8.45
N ALA A 107 16.94 -9.53 9.42
CA ALA A 107 17.10 -9.83 10.84
C ALA A 107 15.76 -10.13 11.54
N ASN A 108 14.65 -9.61 11.00
CA ASN A 108 13.31 -9.74 11.58
C ASN A 108 12.30 -10.17 10.52
N PRO A 109 12.08 -11.50 10.33
CA PRO A 109 11.20 -11.99 9.27
C PRO A 109 9.76 -11.45 9.30
N GLY A 110 9.28 -11.00 10.45
CA GLY A 110 7.96 -10.39 10.58
C GLY A 110 7.86 -8.91 10.19
N ILE A 111 8.92 -8.29 9.67
CA ILE A 111 8.94 -6.88 9.24
C ILE A 111 9.13 -6.79 7.73
N LEU A 112 8.32 -5.97 7.08
CA LEU A 112 8.36 -5.71 5.65
C LEU A 112 8.35 -4.21 5.37
N TYR A 113 9.26 -3.75 4.53
CA TYR A 113 9.38 -2.33 4.18
C TYR A 113 8.87 -2.06 2.76
N ASN A 114 7.93 -1.13 2.59
CA ASN A 114 7.56 -0.59 1.28
C ASN A 114 7.96 0.89 1.19
N HIS A 115 9.18 1.12 0.73
CA HIS A 115 9.73 2.45 0.49
C HIS A 115 9.96 2.69 -1.00
N ASP A 116 10.10 3.96 -1.38
CA ASP A 116 10.47 4.37 -2.75
C ASP A 116 9.54 3.85 -3.87
N ASN A 117 8.23 3.95 -3.61
CA ASN A 117 7.18 3.60 -4.57
C ASN A 117 7.32 4.34 -5.92
N GLU A 118 7.12 3.61 -7.01
CA GLU A 118 7.14 4.16 -8.38
C GLU A 118 6.04 5.21 -8.59
N TYR A 119 4.87 4.95 -8.01
CA TYR A 119 3.72 5.84 -8.02
C TYR A 119 3.36 6.24 -6.59
N LEU A 120 3.07 7.53 -6.42
CA LEU A 120 2.73 8.18 -5.15
C LEU A 120 3.91 8.23 -4.17
N ASN A 121 4.10 9.38 -3.54
CA ASN A 121 5.18 9.61 -2.57
C ASN A 121 4.71 9.18 -1.17
N TYR A 122 4.62 7.87 -0.89
CA TYR A 122 4.28 7.31 0.43
C TYR A 122 5.24 6.19 0.84
N GLN A 123 5.15 5.80 2.11
CA GLN A 123 5.82 4.64 2.71
C GLN A 123 4.78 3.87 3.52
N ASP A 124 4.88 2.54 3.50
CA ASP A 124 3.93 1.65 4.17
C ASP A 124 4.69 0.43 4.71
N ASP A 125 5.05 0.44 5.99
CA ASP A 125 5.80 -0.65 6.61
C ASP A 125 4.83 -1.57 7.33
N TRP A 126 4.99 -2.89 7.12
CA TRP A 126 4.15 -3.94 7.70
C TRP A 126 4.92 -4.75 8.75
#